data_AF-A0A0S7WI22-F1
#
_entry.id   AF-A0A0S7WI22-F1
#
_cell.length_a   1.000
_cell.length_b   1.000
_cell.length_c   1.000
_cell.angle_alpha   90.00
_cell.angle_beta   90.00
_cell.angle_gamma   90.00
#
_symmetry.space_group_name_H-M   'P 1'
#
loop_
_entity.id
_entity.type
_entity.pdbx_description
1 polymer ?
#
loop_
_entity_poly.entity_id
_entity_poly.type
_entity_poly.pdbx_seq_one_letter_code
_entity_poly.pdbx_strand_id
1 'polypeptide(L)'
;MGIISPVGNDIETYWENLLEGRSGIGRVTKFDVSPYPTKVAAEVNGFDPLDYLDKKEIRRLDSHQQYALAAAQQAVQNSRMETSKLDPW
;
A
#
# COMPACT_ATOMS: atom_id res chain seq x y z
N MET A 1 -0.51 -8.71 -10.53
CA MET A 1 0.40 -7.94 -9.66
C MET A 1 -0.40 -6.93 -8.87
N GLY A 2 0.03 -6.58 -7.66
CA GLY A 2 -0.59 -5.53 -6.86
C GLY A 2 0.46 -4.88 -5.97
N ILE A 3 0.29 -3.60 -5.66
CA ILE A 3 1.34 -2.80 -5.01
C ILE A 3 0.76 -1.69 -4.14
N ILE A 4 1.33 -1.54 -2.96
CA ILE A 4 1.14 -0.38 -2.08
C ILE A 4 2.55 0.09 -1.70
N SER A 5 2.93 1.30 -2.09
CA SER A 5 4.31 1.76 -1.93
C SER A 5 4.42 3.28 -1.78
N PRO A 6 5.57 3.79 -1.29
CA PRO A 6 5.82 5.23 -1.20
C PRO A 6 5.85 5.97 -2.54
N VAL A 7 5.93 5.25 -3.67
CA VAL A 7 5.97 5.82 -5.03
C VAL A 7 4.72 5.47 -5.85
N GLY A 8 3.68 4.93 -5.23
CA GLY A 8 2.42 4.61 -5.89
C GLY A 8 1.63 3.54 -5.14
N ASN A 9 0.31 3.71 -5.09
CA ASN A 9 -0.64 2.79 -4.45
C ASN A 9 -1.39 1.91 -5.45
N ASP A 10 -1.04 1.97 -6.73
CA ASP A 10 -1.56 1.14 -7.80
C ASP A 10 -0.45 0.92 -8.84
N ILE A 11 -0.66 -0.03 -9.76
CA ILE A 11 0.37 -0.46 -10.72
C ILE A 11 0.75 0.65 -11.70
N GLU A 12 -0.23 1.44 -12.16
CA GLU A 12 -0.01 2.46 -13.19
C GLU A 12 0.82 3.61 -12.60
N THR A 13 0.35 4.17 -11.48
CA THR A 13 1.06 5.24 -10.77
C THR A 13 2.45 4.79 -10.32
N TYR A 14 2.57 3.57 -9.78
CA TYR A 14 3.85 3.02 -9.37
C TYR A 14 4.85 2.93 -10.54
N TRP A 15 4.40 2.42 -11.68
CA TRP A 15 5.26 2.19 -12.83
C TRP A 15 5.72 3.50 -13.47
N GLU A 16 4.82 4.46 -13.64
CA GLU A 16 5.14 5.80 -14.15
C GLU A 16 6.18 6.48 -13.25
N ASN A 17 5.91 6.55 -11.94
CA ASN A 17 6.82 7.18 -10.99
C ASN A 17 8.19 6.51 -10.93
N LEU A 18 8.23 5.18 -11.06
CA LEU A 18 9.47 4.42 -11.10
C LEU A 18 10.30 4.75 -12.34
N LEU A 19 9.67 4.80 -13.52
CA LEU A 19 10.35 5.15 -14.78
C LEU A 19 10.87 6.59 -14.80
N GLU A 20 10.13 7.50 -14.18
CA GLU A 20 10.53 8.91 -14.05
C GLU A 20 11.57 9.15 -12.94
N GLY A 21 11.94 8.11 -12.18
CA GLY A 21 12.91 8.23 -11.08
C GLY A 21 12.39 9.06 -9.90
N ARG A 22 11.07 9.10 -9.69
CA ARG A 22 10.48 9.84 -8.56
C ARG A 22 10.83 9.16 -7.24
N SER A 23 11.35 9.96 -6.31
CA SER A 23 11.66 9.48 -4.95
C SER A 23 10.43 9.56 -4.05
N GLY A 24 10.14 8.47 -3.35
CA GLY A 24 9.12 8.42 -2.30
C GLY A 24 9.61 8.90 -0.92
N ILE A 25 10.86 9.32 -0.80
CA ILE A 25 11.44 9.79 0.47
C ILE A 25 10.95 11.22 0.76
N GLY A 26 10.36 11.41 1.94
CA GLY A 26 9.90 12.70 2.44
C GLY A 26 10.19 12.88 3.92
N ARG A 27 9.78 14.03 4.48
CA ARG A 27 9.75 14.22 5.94
C ARG A 27 8.69 13.30 6.52
N VAL A 28 9.01 12.66 7.65
CA VAL A 28 8.04 11.84 8.38
C VAL A 28 6.87 12.72 8.83
N THR A 29 5.65 12.27 8.55
CA THR A 29 4.41 12.97 8.91
C THR A 29 3.54 12.17 9.88
N LYS A 30 3.78 10.86 10.01
CA LYS A 30 2.95 9.98 10.83
C LYS A 30 3.12 10.15 12.35
N PHE A 31 4.22 10.73 12.80
CA PHE A 31 4.51 10.97 14.21
C PHE A 31 5.53 12.10 14.40
N ASP A 32 5.67 12.59 15.64
CA ASP A 32 6.68 13.60 15.97
C ASP A 32 8.09 13.02 15.92
N VAL A 33 8.88 13.49 14.95
CA VAL A 33 10.29 13.10 14.77
C VAL A 33 11.29 14.02 15.44
N SER A 34 10.86 15.05 16.17
CA SER A 34 11.74 15.99 16.87
C SER A 34 12.82 15.33 17.75
N PRO A 35 12.53 14.25 18.52
CA PRO A 35 13.55 13.62 19.36
C PRO A 35 14.51 12.68 18.61
N TYR A 36 14.30 12.43 17.32
CA TYR A 36 15.08 11.46 16.54
C TYR A 36 16.13 12.15 15.65
N PRO A 37 17.31 11.54 15.46
CA PRO A 37 18.33 12.06 14.54
C PRO A 37 17.88 11.97 13.07
N THR A 38 17.12 10.93 12.71
CA THR A 38 16.58 10.73 11.37
C THR A 38 15.14 11.26 11.30
N LYS A 39 14.85 12.10 10.31
CA LYS A 39 13.56 12.81 10.16
C LYS A 39 12.89 12.56 8.81
N VAL A 40 13.44 11.63 8.03
CA VAL A 40 12.97 11.27 6.69
C VAL A 40 12.62 9.80 6.63
N ALA A 41 11.59 9.47 5.87
CA ALA A 41 11.18 8.10 5.58
C ALA A 41 10.49 8.04 4.21
N ALA A 42 10.35 6.83 3.68
CA ALA A 42 9.51 6.57 2.54
C ALA A 42 8.11 6.14 3.05
N GLU A 43 7.25 7.11 3.34
CA GLU A 43 5.90 6.85 3.82
C GLU A 43 4.96 6.50 2.65
N VAL A 44 4.07 5.54 2.85
CA VAL A 44 2.94 5.32 1.94
C VAL A 44 1.96 6.47 2.12
N ASN A 45 1.88 7.34 1.12
CA ASN A 45 1.06 8.55 1.13
C ASN A 45 -0.24 8.34 0.36
N GLY A 46 -1.32 8.96 0.80
CA GLY A 46 -2.61 8.94 0.09
C GLY A 46 -3.29 7.57 0.02
N PHE A 47 -2.90 6.63 0.88
CA PHE A 47 -3.59 5.34 0.99
C PHE A 47 -4.82 5.48 1.87
N ASP A 48 -6.00 5.17 1.34
CA ASP A 48 -7.23 5.03 2.11
C ASP A 48 -7.58 3.54 2.29
N PRO A 49 -7.52 2.99 3.53
CA PRO A 49 -7.89 1.60 3.76
C PRO A 49 -9.37 1.30 3.51
N LEU A 50 -10.25 2.32 3.51
CA LEU A 50 -11.68 2.13 3.25
C LEU A 50 -11.98 1.70 1.81
N ASP A 51 -11.04 1.89 0.88
CA ASP A 51 -11.16 1.41 -0.50
C ASP A 51 -11.04 -0.11 -0.60
N TYR A 52 -10.49 -0.78 0.42
CA TYR A 52 -10.14 -2.20 0.40
C TYR A 52 -10.76 -3.01 1.54
N LEU A 53 -11.04 -2.39 2.68
CA LEU A 53 -11.39 -3.03 3.94
C LEU A 53 -12.60 -2.38 4.60
N ASP A 54 -13.36 -3.17 5.34
CA ASP A 54 -14.45 -2.62 6.14
C ASP A 54 -13.92 -1.92 7.43
N LYS A 55 -14.75 -1.07 8.05
CA LYS A 55 -14.37 -0.35 9.29
C LYS A 55 -14.00 -1.27 10.45
N LYS A 56 -14.50 -2.51 10.49
CA LYS A 56 -14.24 -3.47 11.56
C LYS A 56 -12.85 -4.09 11.36
N GLU A 57 -12.49 -4.41 10.14
CA GLU A 57 -11.17 -4.90 9.75
C GLU A 57 -10.09 -3.83 9.98
N ILE A 58 -10.34 -2.58 9.56
CA ILE A 58 -9.40 -1.46 9.76
C ILE A 58 -9.04 -1.26 11.23
N ARG A 59 -10.01 -1.40 12.14
CA ARG A 59 -9.77 -1.27 13.58
C ARG A 59 -9.00 -2.44 14.19
N ARG A 60 -9.00 -3.60 13.53
CA ARG A 60 -8.40 -4.83 14.05
C ARG A 60 -7.01 -5.10 13.47
N LEU A 61 -6.73 -4.54 12.30
CA LEU A 61 -5.50 -4.76 11.53
C LEU A 61 -4.53 -3.60 11.71
N ASP A 62 -3.25 -3.93 11.88
CA ASP A 62 -2.20 -2.92 11.83
C ASP A 62 -1.97 -2.43 10.39
N SER A 63 -1.36 -1.25 10.25
CA SER A 63 -1.16 -0.58 8.96
C SER A 63 -0.49 -1.49 7.92
N HIS A 64 0.53 -2.26 8.30
CA HIS A 64 1.20 -3.16 7.36
C HIS A 64 0.30 -4.28 6.84
N GLN A 65 -0.63 -4.78 7.67
CA GLN A 65 -1.59 -5.81 7.28
C GLN A 65 -2.62 -5.23 6.32
N GLN A 66 -3.04 -3.99 6.55
CA GLN A 66 -3.94 -3.27 5.65
C GLN A 66 -3.30 -3.10 4.26
N TYR A 67 -2.02 -2.71 4.20
CA TYR A 67 -1.27 -2.62 2.93
C TYR A 67 -1.14 -3.97 2.23
N ALA A 68 -0.84 -5.03 2.99
CA ALA A 68 -0.69 -6.37 2.43
C ALA A 68 -2.01 -6.87 1.81
N LEU A 69 -3.15 -6.68 2.48
CA LEU A 69 -4.46 -7.07 1.98
C LEU A 69 -4.85 -6.27 0.74
N ALA A 70 -4.64 -4.95 0.74
CA ALA A 70 -4.92 -4.11 -0.42
C ALA A 70 -4.08 -4.53 -1.65
N ALA A 71 -2.77 -4.75 -1.47
CA ALA A 71 -1.89 -5.22 -2.53
C ALA A 71 -2.29 -6.63 -3.04
N ALA A 72 -2.70 -7.53 -2.14
CA ALA A 72 -3.17 -8.85 -2.51
C ALA A 72 -4.46 -8.80 -3.33
N GLN A 73 -5.42 -7.95 -2.93
CA GLN A 73 -6.66 -7.75 -3.68
C GLN A 73 -6.38 -7.20 -5.08
N GLN A 74 -5.50 -6.19 -5.21
CA GLN A 74 -5.06 -5.70 -6.52
C GLN A 74 -4.43 -6.82 -7.37
N ALA A 75 -3.62 -7.69 -6.75
CA ALA A 75 -2.97 -8.79 -7.45
C ALA A 75 -3.96 -9.81 -8.02
N VAL A 76 -4.99 -10.17 -7.24
CA VAL A 76 -6.07 -11.07 -7.67
C VAL A 76 -6.91 -10.44 -8.77
N GLN A 77 -7.24 -9.15 -8.66
CA GLN A 77 -7.97 -8.45 -9.73
C GLN A 77 -7.15 -8.40 -11.02
N ASN A 78 -5.86 -8.07 -10.92
CA ASN A 78 -4.97 -7.97 -12.06
C ASN A 78 -4.70 -9.33 -12.74
N SER A 79 -4.73 -10.44 -12.00
CA SER A 79 -4.60 -11.78 -12.59
C SER A 79 -5.85 -12.23 -13.36
N ARG A 80 -6.96 -11.49 -13.27
CA ARG A 80 -8.28 -11.85 -13.83
C ARG A 80 -8.73 -13.25 -13.42
N MET A 81 -8.29 -13.68 -12.25
CA MET A 81 -8.56 -15.01 -11.73
C MET A 81 -9.97 -15.07 -11.17
N GLU A 82 -10.73 -16.08 -11.57
CA GLU A 82 -12.02 -16.38 -10.95
C GLU A 82 -11.77 -17.06 -9.59
N THR A 83 -11.92 -16.30 -8.51
CA THR A 83 -11.70 -16.79 -7.15
C THR A 83 -12.65 -17.93 -6.76
N SER A 84 -13.80 -18.06 -7.43
CA SER A 84 -14.74 -19.17 -7.27
C SER A 84 -14.22 -20.52 -7.79
N LYS A 85 -13.17 -20.51 -8.62
CA LYS A 85 -12.55 -21.72 -9.20
C LYS A 85 -11.19 -22.03 -8.56
N LEU A 86 -10.86 -21.38 -7.45
CA LEU A 86 -9.65 -21.68 -6.69
C LEU A 86 -9.77 -23.08 -6.09
N ASP A 87 -8.82 -23.95 -6.44
CA ASP A 87 -8.68 -25.25 -5.79
C ASP A 87 -8.23 -25.01 -4.35
N PRO A 88 -8.95 -25.46 -3.32
CA PRO A 88 -8.53 -25.24 -1.96
C PRO A 88 -7.34 -26.13 -1.54
N TRP A 89 -6.92 -27.09 -2.40
CA TRP A 89 -5.87 -28.07 -2.11
C TRP A 89 -5.10 -28.51 -3.37
#